data_AF-A0A2I0AC31-F1
#
_entry.id   AF-A0A2I0AC31-F1
#
_cell.length_a   1.000
_cell.length_b   1.000
_cell.length_c   1.000
_cell.angle_alpha   90.00
_cell.angle_beta   90.00
_cell.angle_gamma   90.00
#
_symmetry.space_group_name_H-M   'P 1'
#
loop_
_entity.id
_entity.type
_entity.pdbx_description
1 polymer ?
#
loop_
_entity_poly.entity_id
_entity_poly.type
_entity_poly.pdbx_seq_one_letter_code
_entity_poly.pdbx_strand_id
1 'polypeptide(L)'
;MDLASAALLSSGAGLALAVAAYAFPSAVVVAVAVALPAFEEPRNALSLPTWAIHVSSVVEWIIAMALVWQYGEKSGFEAWKGLSWGMVPLLGGAMCACTWHFFYNSESLEVLVAMQGALTVIGNTTMCIAAYRIFKAYKESSSNP
;
A
#
# COMPACT_ATOMS: atom_id res chain seq x y z
N MET A 1 15.72 3.82 -34.19
CA MET A 1 14.81 4.79 -33.56
C MET A 1 15.02 6.11 -34.28
N ASP A 2 14.10 6.48 -35.16
CA ASP A 2 14.25 7.61 -36.08
C ASP A 2 14.21 8.96 -35.37
N LEU A 3 15.02 9.90 -35.87
CA LEU A 3 15.14 11.28 -35.43
C LEU A 3 13.80 12.03 -35.33
N ALA A 4 12.75 11.55 -36.00
CA ALA A 4 11.40 12.09 -35.94
C ALA A 4 10.70 11.84 -34.58
N SER A 5 11.01 10.76 -33.85
CA SER A 5 10.36 10.46 -32.55
C SER A 5 10.92 11.29 -31.39
N ALA A 6 12.18 11.74 -31.48
CA ALA A 6 12.78 12.62 -30.48
C ALA A 6 12.23 14.07 -30.55
N ALA A 7 11.80 14.51 -31.75
CA ALA A 7 11.25 15.85 -31.95
C ALA A 7 9.80 16.02 -31.47
N LEU A 8 9.00 14.93 -31.42
CA LEU A 8 7.64 14.97 -30.86
C LEU A 8 7.62 14.95 -29.32
N LEU A 9 8.62 14.36 -28.67
CA LEU A 9 8.73 14.33 -27.20
C LEU A 9 9.28 15.65 -26.62
N SER A 10 10.09 16.39 -27.36
CA SER A 10 10.57 17.73 -26.96
C SER A 10 9.52 18.83 -27.14
N SER A 11 8.61 18.67 -28.11
CA SER A 11 7.54 19.64 -28.39
C SER A 11 6.34 19.49 -27.44
N GLY A 12 6.04 18.29 -26.96
CA GLY A 12 4.98 18.07 -25.95
C GLY A 12 5.31 18.66 -24.58
N ALA A 13 6.54 18.48 -24.10
CA ALA A 13 7.02 19.09 -22.85
C ALA A 13 7.12 20.62 -22.95
N GLY A 14 7.57 21.12 -24.12
CA GLY A 14 7.64 22.56 -24.39
C GLY A 14 6.25 23.23 -24.45
N LEU A 15 5.25 22.56 -25.03
CA LEU A 15 3.89 23.09 -25.12
C LEU A 15 3.17 23.06 -23.76
N ALA A 16 3.36 22.01 -22.95
CA ALA A 16 2.82 21.94 -21.60
C ALA A 16 3.42 23.02 -20.68
N LEU A 17 4.72 23.30 -20.82
CA LEU A 17 5.40 24.36 -20.08
C LEU A 17 4.95 25.76 -20.54
N ALA A 18 4.70 25.96 -21.84
CA ALA A 18 4.18 27.20 -22.39
C ALA A 18 2.72 27.49 -21.99
N VAL A 19 1.86 26.46 -21.94
CA VAL A 19 0.47 26.57 -21.48
C VAL A 19 0.41 26.88 -19.97
N ALA A 20 1.27 26.26 -19.17
CA ALA A 20 1.40 26.57 -17.74
C ALA A 20 1.92 28.01 -17.51
N ALA A 21 2.86 28.49 -18.33
CA ALA A 21 3.36 29.87 -18.25
C ALA A 21 2.33 30.93 -18.67
N TYR A 22 1.35 30.57 -19.51
CA TYR A 22 0.27 31.47 -19.92
C TYR A 22 -0.91 31.47 -18.92
N ALA A 23 -1.13 30.37 -18.19
CA ALA A 23 -2.26 30.20 -17.28
C ALA A 23 -1.96 30.58 -15.81
N PHE A 24 -0.68 30.60 -15.41
CA PHE A 24 -0.26 30.91 -14.04
C PHE A 24 0.66 32.13 -14.00
N PRO A 25 0.61 32.97 -12.95
CA PRO A 25 1.52 34.10 -12.81
C PRO A 25 2.98 33.62 -12.89
N SER A 26 3.85 34.33 -13.61
CA SER A 26 5.28 33.97 -13.74
C SER A 26 5.97 33.73 -12.40
N ALA A 27 5.51 34.35 -11.31
CA ALA A 27 5.98 34.10 -9.97
C ALA A 27 5.73 32.66 -9.48
N VAL A 28 4.61 32.03 -9.85
CA VAL A 28 4.28 30.64 -9.51
C VAL A 28 5.15 29.68 -10.31
N VAL A 29 5.37 29.96 -11.60
CA VAL A 29 6.21 29.12 -12.48
C VAL A 29 7.67 29.18 -12.05
N VAL A 30 8.17 30.37 -11.69
CA VAL A 30 9.51 30.55 -11.13
C VAL A 30 9.62 29.92 -9.75
N ALA A 31 8.60 30.06 -8.88
CA ALA A 31 8.60 29.42 -7.56
C ALA A 31 8.64 27.88 -7.67
N VAL A 32 7.86 27.29 -8.58
CA VAL A 32 7.88 25.85 -8.84
C VAL A 32 9.22 25.42 -9.45
N ALA A 33 9.75 26.16 -10.43
CA ALA A 33 11.04 25.86 -11.06
C ALA A 33 12.23 25.99 -10.10
N VAL A 34 12.18 26.90 -9.13
CA VAL A 34 13.19 27.06 -8.08
C VAL A 34 13.02 26.02 -6.97
N ALA A 35 11.79 25.59 -6.69
CA ALA A 35 11.51 24.56 -5.67
C ALA A 35 11.82 23.14 -6.16
N LEU A 36 11.64 22.84 -7.45
CA LEU A 36 11.92 21.53 -8.07
C LEU A 36 13.32 20.95 -7.76
N PRO A 37 14.44 21.70 -7.90
CA PRO A 37 15.77 21.21 -7.52
C PRO A 37 15.98 21.08 -6.00
N ALA A 38 15.08 21.57 -5.17
CA ALA A 38 15.10 21.37 -3.72
C ALA A 38 14.35 20.09 -3.26
N PHE A 39 13.70 19.37 -4.19
CA PHE A 39 13.06 18.06 -3.96
C PHE A 39 13.99 16.92 -4.38
N GLU A 40 15.25 16.93 -3.95
CA GLU A 40 16.05 15.69 -3.97
C GLU A 40 15.66 14.84 -2.76
N GLU A 41 14.95 13.74 -3.02
CA GLU A 41 14.69 12.76 -1.98
C GLU A 41 16.00 12.10 -1.51
N PRO A 42 16.10 11.71 -0.23
CA PRO A 42 17.23 10.94 0.26
C PRO A 42 17.45 9.66 -0.57
N ARG A 43 18.70 9.21 -0.71
CA ARG A 43 19.03 7.99 -1.49
C ARG A 43 18.35 6.71 -0.99
N ASN A 44 17.90 6.71 0.25
CA ASN A 44 17.16 5.64 0.91
C ASN A 44 15.63 5.84 0.83
N ALA A 45 15.13 6.78 0.03
CA ALA A 45 13.71 6.91 -0.27
C ALA A 45 13.22 5.80 -1.21
N LEU A 46 11.94 5.46 -1.10
CA LEU A 46 11.30 4.55 -2.04
C LEU A 46 10.86 5.33 -3.27
N SER A 47 11.03 4.73 -4.45
CA SER A 47 10.52 5.33 -5.68
C SER A 47 8.98 5.45 -5.66
N LEU A 48 8.42 6.41 -6.41
CA LEU A 48 6.97 6.60 -6.52
C LEU A 48 6.22 5.31 -6.93
N PRO A 49 6.69 4.49 -7.90
CA PRO A 49 6.07 3.21 -8.20
C PRO A 49 6.06 2.23 -7.02
N THR A 50 7.14 2.21 -6.22
CA THR A 50 7.21 1.35 -5.04
C THR A 50 6.24 1.81 -3.95
N TRP A 51 6.08 3.12 -3.75
CA TRP A 51 5.06 3.69 -2.87
C TRP A 51 3.65 3.32 -3.31
N ALA A 52 3.36 3.40 -4.61
CA ALA A 52 2.06 3.03 -5.15
C ALA A 52 1.69 1.59 -4.77
N ILE A 53 2.64 0.65 -4.89
CA ILE A 53 2.43 -0.76 -4.51
C ILE A 53 2.16 -0.90 -3.00
N HIS A 54 2.92 -0.23 -2.14
CA HIS A 54 2.71 -0.31 -0.68
C HIS A 54 1.31 0.16 -0.29
N VAL A 55 0.91 1.33 -0.78
CA VAL A 55 -0.39 1.93 -0.48
C VAL A 55 -1.52 1.09 -1.08
N SER A 56 -1.39 0.66 -2.33
CA SER A 56 -2.42 -0.17 -2.97
C SER A 56 -2.60 -1.49 -2.23
N SER A 57 -1.52 -2.17 -1.84
CA SER A 57 -1.61 -3.44 -1.11
C SER A 57 -2.23 -3.29 0.28
N VAL A 58 -1.98 -2.19 1.00
CA VAL A 58 -2.66 -1.90 2.28
C VAL A 58 -4.16 -1.73 2.07
N VAL A 59 -4.57 -0.96 1.06
CA VAL A 59 -5.98 -0.74 0.73
C VAL A 59 -6.65 -2.04 0.31
N GLU A 60 -6.03 -2.81 -0.57
CA GLU A 60 -6.50 -4.12 -1.02
C GLU A 60 -6.68 -5.08 0.15
N TRP A 61 -5.76 -5.08 1.12
CA TRP A 61 -5.86 -5.91 2.32
C TRP A 61 -7.04 -5.52 3.20
N ILE A 62 -7.28 -4.21 3.43
CA ILE A 62 -8.42 -3.72 4.19
C ILE A 62 -9.74 -4.10 3.50
N ILE A 63 -9.81 -3.95 2.17
CA ILE A 63 -10.97 -4.37 1.38
C ILE A 63 -11.18 -5.89 1.53
N ALA A 64 -10.13 -6.70 1.43
CA ALA A 64 -10.22 -8.14 1.61
C ALA A 64 -10.75 -8.51 3.02
N MET A 65 -10.26 -7.85 4.06
CA MET A 65 -10.76 -8.05 5.43
C MET A 65 -12.25 -7.75 5.56
N ALA A 66 -12.72 -6.66 4.93
CA ALA A 66 -14.13 -6.29 4.91
C ALA A 66 -14.98 -7.30 4.12
N LEU A 67 -14.49 -7.79 2.98
CA LEU A 67 -15.17 -8.81 2.18
C LEU A 67 -15.28 -10.15 2.93
N VAL A 68 -14.21 -10.59 3.59
CA VAL A 68 -14.20 -11.78 4.45
C VAL A 68 -15.24 -11.67 5.58
N TRP A 69 -15.36 -10.47 6.18
CA TRP A 69 -16.34 -10.21 7.22
C TRP A 69 -17.77 -10.30 6.68
N GLN A 70 -18.06 -9.58 5.59
CA GLN A 70 -19.36 -9.57 4.95
C GLN A 70 -19.76 -10.96 4.44
N TYR A 71 -18.80 -11.76 3.99
CA TYR A 71 -19.05 -13.15 3.62
C TYR A 71 -19.54 -13.95 4.83
N GLY A 72 -18.92 -13.80 6.01
CA GLY A 72 -19.38 -14.44 7.24
C GLY A 72 -20.82 -14.05 7.61
N GLU A 73 -21.20 -12.78 7.46
CA GLU A 73 -22.57 -12.29 7.70
C GLU A 73 -23.58 -12.86 6.70
N LYS A 74 -23.27 -12.75 5.40
CA LYS A 74 -24.21 -13.12 4.33
C LYS A 74 -24.38 -14.62 4.18
N SER A 75 -23.35 -15.42 4.47
CA SER A 75 -23.40 -16.88 4.41
C SER A 75 -23.98 -17.50 5.68
N GLY A 76 -24.10 -16.74 6.78
CA GLY A 76 -24.40 -17.28 8.12
C GLY A 76 -23.24 -18.06 8.74
N PHE A 77 -22.08 -18.12 8.08
CA PHE A 77 -20.92 -18.86 8.54
C PHE A 77 -19.92 -17.95 9.27
N GLU A 78 -20.29 -17.59 10.50
CA GLU A 78 -19.62 -16.63 11.38
C GLU A 78 -18.13 -16.94 11.63
N ALA A 79 -17.67 -18.18 11.41
CA ALA A 79 -16.26 -18.55 11.51
C ALA A 79 -15.35 -17.69 10.61
N TRP A 80 -15.86 -17.19 9.48
CA TRP A 80 -15.14 -16.29 8.58
C TRP A 80 -14.85 -14.91 9.18
N LYS A 81 -15.70 -14.39 10.09
CA LYS A 81 -15.38 -13.16 10.83
C LYS A 81 -14.15 -13.32 11.71
N GLY A 82 -13.94 -14.54 12.24
CA GLY A 82 -12.72 -14.89 12.95
C GLY A 82 -11.47 -14.79 12.08
N LEU A 83 -11.57 -15.09 10.78
CA LEU A 83 -10.49 -14.90 9.82
C LEU A 83 -10.19 -13.43 9.57
N SER A 84 -11.21 -12.56 9.42
CA SER A 84 -11.00 -11.10 9.33
C SER A 84 -10.22 -10.56 10.52
N TRP A 85 -10.55 -10.99 11.75
CA TRP A 85 -9.78 -10.63 12.95
C TRP A 85 -8.36 -11.20 12.91
N GLY A 86 -8.20 -12.44 12.44
CA GLY A 86 -6.89 -13.08 12.29
C GLY A 86 -5.96 -12.39 11.28
N MET A 87 -6.49 -11.60 10.34
CA MET A 87 -5.74 -10.83 9.35
C MET A 87 -5.19 -9.49 9.89
N VAL A 88 -5.70 -8.99 11.03
CA VAL A 88 -5.32 -7.68 11.61
C VAL A 88 -3.82 -7.56 11.92
N PRO A 89 -3.12 -8.58 12.49
CA PRO A 89 -1.70 -8.43 12.78
C PRO A 89 -0.85 -8.20 11.52
N LEU A 90 -1.19 -8.85 10.39
CA LEU A 90 -0.49 -8.61 9.12
C LEU A 90 -0.69 -7.19 8.59
N LEU A 91 -1.89 -6.62 8.76
CA LEU A 91 -2.14 -5.21 8.46
C LEU A 91 -1.26 -4.31 9.35
N GLY A 92 -1.15 -4.62 10.64
CA GLY A 92 -0.24 -3.92 11.55
C GLY A 92 1.21 -3.97 11.07
N GLY A 93 1.69 -5.13 10.62
CA GLY A 93 3.03 -5.27 10.04
C GLY A 93 3.24 -4.40 8.79
N ALA A 94 2.24 -4.34 7.90
CA ALA A 94 2.28 -3.46 6.73
C ALA A 94 2.35 -1.97 7.14
N MET A 95 1.64 -1.56 8.19
CA MET A 95 1.71 -0.20 8.72
C MET A 95 3.08 0.12 9.34
N CYS A 96 3.73 -0.84 10.02
CA CYS A 96 5.11 -0.68 10.49
C CYS A 96 6.07 -0.43 9.33
N ALA A 97 5.99 -1.25 8.27
CA ALA A 97 6.80 -1.10 7.06
C ALA A 97 6.60 0.27 6.41
N CYS A 98 5.34 0.66 6.16
CA CYS A 98 5.00 1.94 5.53
C CYS A 98 5.46 3.12 6.38
N THR A 99 5.38 3.02 7.71
CA THR A 99 5.86 4.06 8.62
C THR A 99 7.38 4.21 8.55
N TRP A 100 8.12 3.09 8.55
CA TRP A 100 9.58 3.13 8.43
C TRP A 100 10.02 3.74 7.09
N HIS A 101 9.33 3.37 6.00
CA HIS A 101 9.53 3.92 4.67
C HIS A 101 9.14 5.40 4.56
N PHE A 102 8.09 5.84 5.24
CA PHE A 102 7.69 7.25 5.32
C PHE A 102 8.79 8.13 5.92
N PHE A 103 9.51 7.61 6.93
CA PHE A 103 10.66 8.28 7.54
C PHE A 103 11.99 7.90 6.88
N TYR A 104 11.96 7.61 5.57
CA TYR A 104 13.15 7.32 4.77
C TYR A 104 14.05 6.23 5.37
N ASN A 105 13.49 5.16 5.93
CA ASN A 105 14.27 4.06 6.51
C ASN A 105 15.26 4.51 7.60
N SER A 106 14.86 5.47 8.45
CA SER A 106 15.70 5.94 9.55
C SER A 106 16.12 4.81 10.49
N GLU A 107 17.41 4.75 10.82
CA GLU A 107 17.98 3.79 11.78
C GLU A 107 17.32 3.90 13.17
N SER A 108 16.93 5.13 13.57
CA SER A 108 16.23 5.37 14.85
C SER A 108 14.88 4.65 14.97
N LEU A 109 14.30 4.21 13.84
CA LEU A 109 13.02 3.52 13.74
C LEU A 109 13.17 2.05 13.32
N GLU A 110 14.38 1.49 13.32
CA GLU A 110 14.62 0.08 12.94
C GLU A 110 13.81 -0.92 13.77
N VAL A 111 13.41 -0.54 15.00
CA VAL A 111 12.47 -1.33 15.82
C VAL A 111 11.16 -1.65 15.09
N LEU A 112 10.71 -0.81 14.15
CA LEU A 112 9.54 -1.07 13.31
C LEU A 112 9.73 -2.32 12.43
N VAL A 113 10.96 -2.61 11.98
CA VAL A 113 11.28 -3.80 11.19
C VAL A 113 11.17 -5.06 12.04
N ALA A 114 11.69 -5.03 13.27
CA ALA A 114 11.52 -6.11 14.23
C ALA A 114 10.04 -6.35 14.58
N MET A 115 9.28 -5.27 14.81
CA MET A 115 7.84 -5.35 15.05
C MET A 115 7.06 -5.87 13.85
N GLN A 116 7.41 -5.44 12.63
CA GLN A 116 6.85 -6.00 11.40
C GLN A 116 7.07 -7.51 11.34
N GLY A 117 8.29 -7.98 11.60
CA GLY A 117 8.61 -9.41 11.64
C GLY A 117 7.80 -10.17 12.69
N ALA A 118 7.69 -9.63 13.91
CA ALA A 118 6.88 -10.21 14.97
C ALA A 118 5.40 -10.30 14.59
N LEU A 119 4.84 -9.21 14.04
CA LEU A 119 3.46 -9.15 13.56
C LEU A 119 3.21 -10.09 12.37
N THR A 120 4.21 -10.33 11.53
CA THR A 120 4.14 -11.36 10.48
C THR A 120 4.00 -12.76 11.07
N VAL A 121 4.82 -13.12 12.08
CA VAL A 121 4.73 -14.43 12.73
C VAL A 121 3.38 -14.59 13.44
N ILE A 122 2.97 -13.57 14.20
CA ILE A 122 1.68 -13.57 14.91
C ILE A 122 0.53 -13.67 13.90
N GLY A 123 0.56 -12.87 12.84
CA GLY A 123 -0.47 -12.81 11.81
C GLY A 123 -0.65 -14.11 11.04
N ASN A 124 0.44 -14.75 10.63
CA ASN A 124 0.36 -16.08 10.01
C ASN A 124 -0.21 -17.11 10.99
N THR A 125 0.22 -17.06 12.25
CA THR A 125 -0.28 -17.97 13.30
C THR A 125 -1.80 -17.78 13.53
N THR A 126 -2.27 -16.53 13.65
CA THR A 126 -3.70 -16.24 13.84
C THR A 126 -4.54 -16.63 12.64
N MET A 127 -4.03 -16.43 11.42
CA MET A 127 -4.70 -16.89 10.21
C MET A 127 -4.76 -18.42 10.14
N CYS A 128 -3.70 -19.14 10.51
CA CYS A 128 -3.72 -20.61 10.58
C CYS A 128 -4.76 -21.12 11.59
N ILE A 129 -4.85 -20.51 12.76
CA ILE A 129 -5.86 -20.86 13.78
C ILE A 129 -7.27 -20.58 13.24
N ALA A 130 -7.48 -19.43 12.59
CA ALA A 130 -8.77 -19.08 12.00
C ALA A 130 -9.18 -20.06 10.87
N ALA A 131 -8.24 -20.42 10.00
CA ALA A 131 -8.47 -21.41 8.94
C ALA A 131 -8.84 -22.79 9.52
N TYR A 132 -8.16 -23.23 10.58
CA TYR A 132 -8.52 -24.47 11.29
C TYR A 132 -9.94 -24.42 11.87
N ARG A 133 -10.34 -23.27 12.45
CA ARG A 133 -11.70 -23.08 12.96
C ARG A 133 -12.76 -23.13 11.86
N ILE A 134 -12.48 -22.53 10.70
CA ILE A 134 -13.34 -22.62 9.51
C ILE A 134 -13.49 -24.08 9.06
N PHE A 135 -12.39 -24.82 8.95
CA PHE A 135 -12.42 -26.24 8.58
C PHE A 135 -13.26 -27.07 9.55
N LYS A 136 -13.08 -26.87 10.85
CA LYS A 136 -13.84 -27.60 11.88
C LYS A 136 -15.34 -27.31 11.77
N ALA A 137 -15.70 -26.04 11.67
CA ALA A 137 -17.10 -25.62 11.57
C ALA A 137 -17.76 -26.12 10.26
N TYR A 138 -16.99 -26.22 9.17
CA TYR A 138 -17.48 -26.80 7.91
C TYR A 138 -17.77 -28.29 8.07
N LYS A 139 -16.85 -29.04 8.66
CA LYS A 139 -17.05 -30.48 8.91
C LYS A 139 -18.28 -30.76 9.79
N GLU A 140 -18.46 -29.96 10.84
CA GLU A 140 -19.62 -30.08 11.74
C GLU A 140 -20.93 -29.84 10.99
N SER A 141 -20.99 -28.83 10.12
CA SER A 141 -22.15 -28.54 9.26
C SER A 141 -22.46 -29.65 8.25
N SER A 142 -21.44 -30.34 7.71
CA SER A 142 -21.65 -31.45 6.78
C SER A 142 -22.06 -32.75 7.47
N SER A 143 -21.78 -32.89 8.77
CA SER A 143 -22.11 -34.08 9.54
C SER A 143 -23.51 -34.06 10.19
N ASN A 144 -24.13 -32.89 10.29
CA ASN A 144 -25.52 -32.69 10.75
C ASN A 144 -26.35 -32.10 9.59
N PRO A 145 -26.87 -32.94 8.68
CA PRO A 145 -27.68 -32.48 7.54
C PRO A 145 -29.01 -31.85 7.95
#